data_AF-A0A0A9AEK5-F1
#
_entry.id   AF-A0A0A9AEK5-F1
#
_cell.length_a   1.000
_cell.length_b   1.000
_cell.length_c   1.000
_cell.angle_alpha   90.00
_cell.angle_beta   90.00
_cell.angle_gamma   90.00
#
_symmetry.space_group_name_H-M   'P 1'
#
loop_
_entity.id
_entity.type
_entity.pdbx_description
1 polymer ?
#
loop_
_entity_poly.entity_id
_entity_poly.type
_entity_poly.pdbx_seq_one_letter_code
_entity_poly.pdbx_strand_id
1 'polypeptide(L)' 'MKVNTDAAFYLDDMSVSTVVVITDPQGKLIQAEARWYDSLADVLIAEALAVRDDLEVAARTSNR' A
#
# COMPACT_ATOMS: atom_id res chain seq x y z
N MET A 1 -4.68 12.67 9.90
CA MET A 1 -4.25 11.93 8.71
C MET A 1 -4.77 10.52 8.86
N LYS A 2 -5.48 10.00 7.87
CA LYS A 2 -5.90 8.59 7.80
C LYS A 2 -5.12 7.93 6.68
N VAL A 3 -4.60 6.73 6.92
CA VAL A 3 -3.91 5.90 5.94
C VAL A 3 -4.71 4.61 5.81
N ASN A 4 -5.09 4.25 4.59
CA ASN A 4 -5.65 2.93 4.29
C ASN A 4 -4.67 2.26 3.33
N THR A 5 -4.46 0.96 3.54
CA THR A 5 -3.59 0.14 2.71
C THR A 5 -4.30 -1.17 2.43
N ASP A 6 -3.99 -1.79 1.29
CA ASP A 6 -4.54 -3.08 0.89
C ASP A 6 -3.59 -3.76 -0.12
N ALA A 7 -3.72 -5.08 -0.25
CA ALA A 7 -3.01 -5.84 -1.25
C ALA A 7 -3.95 -6.74 -2.06
N ALA A 8 -3.76 -6.75 -3.38
CA ALA A 8 -4.33 -7.74 -4.27
C ALA A 8 -3.26 -8.80 -4.57
N PHE A 9 -3.57 -10.07 -4.33
CA PHE A 9 -2.70 -11.21 -4.66
C PHE A 9 -3.27 -11.99 -5.85
N TYR A 10 -2.44 -12.25 -6.85
CA TYR A 10 -2.79 -12.97 -8.07
C TYR A 10 -2.16 -14.37 -8.03
N LEU A 11 -2.99 -15.40 -7.86
CA LEU A 11 -2.51 -16.78 -7.68
C LEU A 11 -1.86 -17.37 -8.94
N ASP A 12 -2.28 -16.92 -10.13
CA ASP A 12 -1.85 -17.50 -11.41
C ASP A 12 -0.34 -17.30 -11.67
N ASP A 13 0.19 -16.15 -11.26
CA ASP A 13 1.60 -15.77 -11.45
C ASP A 13 2.31 -15.40 -10.14
N MET A 14 1.62 -15.60 -9.01
CA MET A 14 2.10 -15.27 -7.67
C MET A 14 2.52 -13.79 -7.57
N SER A 15 1.86 -12.90 -8.32
CA SER A 15 2.11 -11.46 -8.29
C SER A 15 1.22 -10.74 -7.27
N VAL A 16 1.61 -9.52 -6.91
CA VAL A 16 0.90 -8.68 -5.95
C VAL A 16 0.87 -7.23 -6.41
N SER A 17 -0.28 -6.60 -6.21
CA SER A 17 -0.45 -5.14 -6.23
C SER A 17 -0.70 -4.64 -4.81
N THR A 18 0.13 -3.75 -4.28
CA THR A 18 -0.17 -3.02 -3.04
C THR A 18 -0.68 -1.62 -3.37
N VAL A 19 -1.53 -1.06 -2.51
CA VAL A 19 -2.00 0.32 -2.63
C VAL A 19 -2.02 1.01 -1.28
N VAL A 20 -1.66 2.28 -1.27
CA VAL A 20 -1.74 3.18 -0.12
C VAL A 20 -2.57 4.39 -0.48
N VAL A 21 -3.52 4.76 0.38
CA VAL A 21 -4.34 5.96 0.24
C VAL A 21 -4.30 6.76 1.54
N ILE A 22 -3.78 7.98 1.45
CA ILE A 22 -3.68 8.93 2.56
C ILE A 22 -4.71 10.05 2.36
N THR A 23 -5.55 10.28 3.37
CA THR A 23 -6.53 11.37 3.36
C THR A 23 -6.39 12.29 4.58
N ASP A 24 -6.82 13.54 4.41
CA ASP A 24 -6.99 14.48 5.51
C ASP A 24 -8.24 14.13 6.37
N PRO A 25 -8.45 14.78 7.54
CA PRO A 25 -9.63 14.53 8.37
C PRO A 25 -10.98 14.83 7.71
N GLN A 26 -10.99 15.63 6.64
CA GLN A 26 -12.17 15.97 5.85
C GLN A 26 -12.42 14.94 4.72
N GLY A 27 -11.55 13.93 4.59
CA GLY A 27 -11.64 12.89 3.57
C GLY A 27 -11.04 13.31 2.23
N LYS A 28 -10.36 14.46 2.13
CA LYS A 28 -9.65 14.87 0.91
C LYS A 28 -8.41 14.01 0.72
N LEU A 29 -8.20 13.55 -0.51
CA LEU A 29 -6.99 12.82 -0.89
C LEU A 29 -5.75 13.73 -0.75
N ILE A 30 -4.76 13.25 0.02
CA ILE A 30 -3.44 13.86 0.14
C ILE A 30 -2.47 13.18 -0.82
N GLN A 31 -2.40 11.85 -0.76
CA GLN A 31 -1.47 11.06 -1.57
C GLN A 31 -2.04 9.65 -1.78
N ALA A 32 -1.79 9.08 -2.95
CA ALA A 32 -2.00 7.66 -3.22
C ALA A 32 -0.83 7.11 -4.03
N GLU A 33 -0.39 5.91 -3.69
CA GLU A 33 0.66 5.19 -4.41
C GLU A 33 0.26 3.73 -4.53
N ALA A 34 0.66 3.09 -5.63
CA ALA A 34 0.52 1.66 -5.83
C ALA A 34 1.87 1.07 -6.26
N ARG A 35 2.14 -0.17 -5.85
CA ARG A 35 3.36 -0.89 -6.22
C ARG A 35 3.03 -2.30 -6.69
N TRP A 36 3.81 -2.77 -7.65
CA TRP A 36 3.71 -4.13 -8.17
C TRP A 36 4.90 -4.97 -7.68
N TYR A 37 4.64 -6.20 -7.27
CA TYR A 37 5.64 -7.18 -6.87
C TYR A 37 5.40 -8.49 -7.60
N ASP A 38 6.46 -9.05 -8.16
CA ASP A 38 6.42 -10.35 -8.81
C ASP A 38 6.91 -11.45 -7.85
N SER A 39 6.39 -12.68 -8.03
CA SER A 39 6.92 -13.89 -7.40
C SER A 39 6.92 -13.88 -5.86
N LEU A 40 5.79 -13.57 -5.23
CA LEU A 40 5.61 -13.63 -3.79
C LEU A 40 5.04 -14.97 -3.31
N ALA A 41 5.48 -15.42 -2.13
CA ALA A 41 5.18 -16.76 -1.66
C ALA A 41 3.74 -16.95 -1.14
N ASP A 42 3.11 -15.90 -0.57
CA ASP A 42 1.81 -16.03 0.09
C ASP A 42 1.07 -14.68 0.20
N VAL A 43 -0.26 -14.76 0.30
CA VAL A 43 -1.18 -13.61 0.45
C VAL A 43 -0.93 -12.80 1.72
N LEU A 44 -0.53 -13.42 2.83
CA LEU A 44 -0.24 -12.68 4.07
C LEU A 44 1.01 -11.80 3.94
N ILE A 45 1.96 -12.20 3.10
CA ILE A 45 3.13 -11.37 2.79
C ILE A 45 2.69 -10.16 1.95
N ALA A 46 1.70 -10.32 1.06
CA ALA A 46 1.15 -9.22 0.28
C ALA A 46 0.61 -8.10 1.19
N GLU A 47 -0.19 -8.45 2.21
CA GLU A 47 -0.71 -7.51 3.20
C GLU A 47 0.40 -6.86 4.03
N ALA A 48 1.40 -7.63 4.44
CA ALA A 48 2.54 -7.09 5.18
C ALA A 48 3.35 -6.09 4.35
N LEU A 49 3.48 -6.33 3.04
CA LEU A 49 4.11 -5.40 2.10
C LEU A 49 3.28 -4.13 1.93
N ALA A 50 1.95 -4.23 1.84
CA ALA A 50 1.08 -3.08 1.78
C ALA A 50 1.23 -2.19 3.04
N VAL A 51 1.32 -2.78 4.23
CA VAL A 51 1.58 -2.02 5.47
C VAL A 51 2.98 -1.38 5.46
N ARG A 52 4.01 -2.10 5.02
CA ARG A 52 5.36 -1.53 4.91
C ARG A 52 5.37 -0.33 3.94
N ASP A 53 4.76 -0.49 2.78
CA ASP A 53 4.69 0.56 1.76
C ASP A 53 3.91 1.78 2.29
N ASP A 54 2.86 1.56 3.09
CA ASP A 54 2.11 2.64 3.74
C ASP A 54 2.98 3.49 4.66
N LEU A 55 3.86 2.87 5.44
CA LEU A 55 4.71 3.55 6.39
C LEU A 55 5.73 4.42 5.66
N GLU A 56 6.29 3.92 4.56
CA GLU A 56 7.22 4.66 3.72
C GLU A 56 6.54 5.85 3.01
N VAL A 57 5.32 5.68 2.52
CA VAL A 57 4.56 6.78 1.89
C VAL A 57 4.18 7.82 2.95
N ALA A 58 3.67 7.39 4.11
CA ALA A 58 3.29 8.27 5.20
C ALA A 58 4.48 9.09 5.72
N ALA A 59 5.64 8.46 5.91
CA ALA A 59 6.87 9.14 6.32
C ALA A 59 7.31 10.22 5.31
N ARG A 60 7.25 9.92 4.01
CA ARG A 60 7.57 10.89 2.94
C ARG A 60 6.54 12.03 2.86
N THR A 61 5.27 11.72 3.12
CA THR A 61 4.17 12.69 3.11
C THR A 61 4.25 13.64 4.30
N SER A 62 4.73 13.17 5.46
CA SER A 62 4.85 13.95 6.70
C SER A 62 6.01 14.96 6.68
N ASN A 63 6.98 14.76 5.79
CA ASN A 63 8.16 15.61 5.61
C ASN A 63 7.99 16.66 4.50
N ARG A 64 6.77 16.83 3.98
CA ARG A 64 6.39 17.83 2.98
C ARG A 64 5.51 18.91 3.60
#